data_AF-A9EZR8-F1
#
_entry.id   AF-A9EZR8-F1
#
_cell.length_a   1.000
_cell.length_b   1.000
_cell.length_c   1.000
_cell.angle_alpha   90.00
_cell.angle_beta   90.00
_cell.angle_gamma   90.00
#
_symmetry.space_group_name_H-M   'P 1'
#
loop_
_entity.id
_entity.type
_entity.pdbx_description
1 polymer ?
#
loop_
_entity_poly.entity_id
_entity_poly.type
_entity_poly.pdbx_seq_one_letter_code
_entity_poly.pdbx_strand_id
1 'polypeptide(L)'
;MPWVRASLRGQTVYARADAAGALVAEEGGGVEIRYKPHDGRRYKARADNLTVVDPKVLPDDTCGPAEAVVKARAGEQPEGGAAAPAPAGRAQRKAPARGESGAAPVPEGAVIVYADGACSGNPGPAGLGVVIIDGGRRIERSEFLGTATNNIAELTAILRSLEEVDEPGRPIVIHTDSQYSIGVLQKGWKAKANTELIASLRGALAARPRARLVYVPGHAGVLLNERADALAREAVRERASRRTVYPGSG
;
A
#
# COMPACT_ATOMS: atom_id res chain seq x y z
N MET A 1 -23.21 -18.72 7.60
CA MET A 1 -23.85 -17.85 6.59
C MET A 1 -22.99 -17.84 5.34
N PRO A 2 -23.46 -17.53 4.13
CA PRO A 2 -22.56 -17.40 3.00
C PRO A 2 -21.83 -16.03 2.96
N TRP A 3 -20.90 -15.90 2.03
CA TRP A 3 -20.15 -14.67 1.74
C TRP A 3 -20.45 -14.16 0.34
N VAL A 4 -20.36 -12.86 0.11
CA VAL A 4 -20.32 -12.25 -1.23
C VAL A 4 -19.13 -11.33 -1.34
N ARG A 5 -18.66 -11.06 -2.57
CA ARG A 5 -17.63 -10.04 -2.78
C ARG A 5 -18.29 -8.67 -2.85
N ALA A 6 -17.88 -7.78 -1.97
CA ALA A 6 -18.32 -6.39 -1.90
C ALA A 6 -17.13 -5.43 -2.01
N SER A 7 -17.40 -4.17 -2.28
CA SER A 7 -16.44 -3.07 -2.28
C SER A 7 -16.69 -2.22 -1.04
N LEU A 8 -15.66 -2.01 -0.24
CA LEU A 8 -15.63 -1.03 0.84
C LEU A 8 -14.60 0.03 0.48
N ARG A 9 -15.06 1.26 0.19
CA ARG A 9 -14.18 2.40 -0.17
C ARG A 9 -13.21 2.08 -1.33
N GLY A 10 -13.66 1.29 -2.31
CA GLY A 10 -12.86 0.92 -3.47
C GLY A 10 -11.94 -0.29 -3.26
N GLN A 11 -12.01 -0.98 -2.11
CA GLN A 11 -11.30 -2.23 -1.86
C GLN A 11 -12.27 -3.40 -1.84
N THR A 12 -11.92 -4.49 -2.52
CA THR A 12 -12.69 -5.73 -2.49
C THR A 12 -12.58 -6.39 -1.11
N VAL A 13 -13.72 -6.69 -0.53
CA VAL A 13 -13.89 -7.39 0.75
C VAL A 13 -14.89 -8.53 0.58
N TYR A 14 -14.85 -9.50 1.48
CA TYR A 14 -15.84 -10.55 1.63
C TYR A 14 -16.81 -10.09 2.70
N ALA A 15 -18.09 -9.93 2.36
CA ALA A 15 -19.12 -9.49 3.29
C ALA A 15 -20.12 -10.62 3.57
N ARG A 16 -20.60 -10.72 4.81
CA ARG A 16 -21.67 -11.67 5.16
C ARG A 16 -22.94 -11.35 4.40
N ALA A 17 -23.52 -12.39 3.81
CA ALA A 17 -24.75 -12.30 3.05
C ALA A 17 -25.70 -13.46 3.36
N ASP A 18 -26.95 -13.35 2.91
CA ASP A 18 -27.93 -14.42 2.91
C ASP A 18 -27.80 -15.31 1.66
N ALA A 19 -28.66 -16.33 1.56
CA ALA A 19 -28.66 -17.26 0.42
C ALA A 19 -29.02 -16.59 -0.93
N ALA A 20 -29.58 -15.39 -0.91
CA ALA A 20 -29.89 -14.59 -2.10
C ALA A 20 -28.76 -13.60 -2.47
N GLY A 21 -27.69 -13.53 -1.66
CA GLY A 21 -26.56 -12.63 -1.86
C GLY A 21 -26.77 -11.22 -1.29
N ALA A 22 -27.84 -10.99 -0.51
CA ALA A 22 -28.08 -9.72 0.16
C ALA A 22 -27.27 -9.61 1.45
N LEU A 23 -26.71 -8.42 1.74
CA LEU A 23 -25.86 -8.20 2.91
C LEU A 23 -26.64 -8.36 4.22
N VAL A 24 -26.07 -9.12 5.17
CA VAL A 24 -26.70 -9.38 6.47
C VAL A 24 -25.93 -8.63 7.55
N ALA A 25 -26.62 -7.71 8.22
CA ALA A 25 -26.09 -7.01 9.39
C ALA A 25 -26.28 -7.83 10.67
N GLU A 26 -25.27 -7.87 11.52
CA GLU A 26 -25.36 -8.45 12.87
C GLU A 26 -26.12 -7.51 13.83
N GLU A 27 -26.48 -8.03 15.01
CA GLU A 27 -26.99 -7.24 16.14
C GLU A 27 -26.02 -6.07 16.45
N GLY A 28 -26.50 -4.84 16.24
CA GLY A 28 -25.69 -3.61 16.29
C GLY A 28 -25.44 -2.93 14.93
N GLY A 29 -26.01 -3.44 13.84
CA GLY A 29 -26.13 -2.73 12.55
C GLY A 29 -24.88 -2.74 11.66
N GLY A 30 -23.90 -3.61 11.97
CA GLY A 30 -22.70 -3.80 11.17
C GLY A 30 -22.72 -5.13 10.43
N VAL A 31 -22.36 -5.12 9.14
CA VAL A 31 -22.08 -6.31 8.35
C VAL A 31 -20.66 -6.78 8.67
N GLU A 32 -20.52 -8.06 8.97
CA GLU A 32 -19.21 -8.70 9.12
C GLU A 32 -18.50 -8.73 7.77
N ILE A 33 -17.24 -8.27 7.74
CA ILE A 33 -16.41 -8.26 6.55
C ILE A 33 -15.00 -8.82 6.80
N ARG A 34 -14.39 -9.34 5.73
CA ARG A 34 -12.97 -9.72 5.68
C ARG A 34 -12.30 -9.18 4.43
N TYR A 35 -11.02 -8.84 4.55
CA TYR A 35 -10.24 -8.39 3.39
C TYR A 35 -9.65 -9.56 2.61
N LYS A 36 -9.46 -10.73 3.24
CA LYS A 36 -8.94 -11.95 2.60
C LYS A 36 -9.70 -13.19 3.10
N PRO A 37 -9.85 -14.24 2.27
CA PRO A 37 -10.50 -15.50 2.65
C PRO A 37 -9.88 -16.16 3.89
N HIS A 38 -8.54 -16.15 3.99
CA HIS A 38 -7.82 -16.73 5.13
C HIS A 38 -7.42 -15.68 6.18
N ASP A 39 -8.08 -14.52 6.21
CA ASP A 39 -7.83 -13.51 7.23
C ASP A 39 -8.33 -14.01 8.59
N GLY A 40 -7.43 -14.14 9.56
CA GLY A 40 -7.75 -14.50 10.94
C GLY A 40 -8.41 -13.35 11.71
N ARG A 41 -8.59 -12.17 11.09
CA ARG A 41 -9.19 -10.99 11.69
C ARG A 41 -10.59 -10.72 11.15
N ARG A 42 -11.54 -10.55 12.06
CA ARG A 42 -12.92 -10.15 11.76
C ARG A 42 -13.11 -8.64 11.90
N TYR A 43 -13.68 -7.99 10.87
CA TYR A 43 -13.99 -6.57 10.85
C TYR A 43 -15.49 -6.32 10.68
N LYS A 44 -15.96 -5.12 11.03
CA LYS A 44 -17.35 -4.68 10.83
C LYS A 44 -17.41 -3.42 9.98
N ALA A 45 -18.31 -3.39 9.01
CA ALA A 45 -18.64 -2.22 8.20
C ALA A 45 -20.16 -1.99 8.17
N ARG A 46 -20.61 -0.74 8.07
CA ARG A 46 -22.04 -0.46 7.85
C ARG A 46 -22.43 -0.90 6.44
N ALA A 47 -23.63 -1.45 6.30
CA ALA A 47 -24.16 -1.89 5.00
C ALA A 47 -24.11 -0.76 3.95
N ASP A 48 -24.44 0.48 4.33
CA ASP A 48 -24.41 1.65 3.44
C ASP A 48 -23.02 1.97 2.85
N ASN A 49 -21.95 1.47 3.46
CA ASN A 49 -20.59 1.64 2.96
C ASN A 49 -20.11 0.48 2.08
N LEU A 50 -20.95 -0.54 1.87
CA LEU A 50 -20.63 -1.74 1.11
C LEU A 50 -21.44 -1.76 -0.19
N THR A 51 -20.77 -2.01 -1.30
CA THR A 51 -21.40 -2.24 -2.59
C THR A 51 -21.11 -3.66 -3.04
N VAL A 52 -22.13 -4.51 -3.22
CA VAL A 52 -21.91 -5.88 -3.72
C VAL A 52 -21.35 -5.79 -5.15
N VAL A 53 -20.15 -6.33 -5.37
CA VAL A 53 -19.43 -6.29 -6.65
C VAL A 53 -19.67 -7.59 -7.43
N ASP A 54 -19.84 -8.69 -6.72
CA ASP A 54 -20.21 -9.98 -7.29
C ASP A 54 -21.29 -10.61 -6.40
N PRO A 55 -22.53 -10.75 -6.89
CA PRO A 55 -23.63 -11.35 -6.14
C PRO A 55 -23.47 -12.88 -6.00
N LYS A 56 -22.43 -13.49 -6.57
CA LYS A 56 -22.14 -14.90 -6.39
C LYS A 56 -21.91 -15.22 -4.91
N VAL A 57 -22.79 -16.05 -4.38
CA VAL A 57 -22.76 -16.58 -3.02
C VAL A 57 -21.61 -17.58 -2.90
N LEU A 58 -20.67 -17.29 -2.00
CA LEU A 58 -19.54 -18.13 -1.66
C LEU A 58 -19.86 -18.94 -0.39
N PRO A 59 -19.40 -20.20 -0.29
CA PRO A 59 -19.71 -21.07 0.84
C PRO A 59 -19.15 -20.52 2.17
N ASP A 60 -19.74 -20.92 3.30
CA ASP A 60 -19.45 -20.35 4.63
C ASP A 60 -17.98 -20.50 5.05
N ASP A 61 -17.36 -21.60 4.62
CA ASP A 61 -15.96 -21.96 4.84
C ASP A 61 -14.95 -21.12 4.04
N THR A 62 -15.43 -20.31 3.08
CA THR A 62 -14.60 -19.36 2.31
C THR A 62 -13.81 -18.45 3.24
N CYS A 63 -14.36 -18.12 4.40
CA CYS A 63 -13.63 -17.42 5.44
C CYS A 63 -13.63 -18.27 6.72
N GLY A 64 -12.50 -18.93 6.99
CA GLY A 64 -12.31 -19.82 8.16
C GLY A 64 -12.53 -19.12 9.51
N PRO A 65 -12.43 -19.81 10.66
CA PRO A 65 -12.67 -19.17 11.97
C PRO A 65 -11.74 -17.97 12.20
N ALA A 66 -12.26 -16.86 12.73
CA ALA A 66 -11.51 -15.63 13.00
C ALA A 66 -11.87 -15.00 14.34
N GLU A 67 -10.90 -14.33 14.95
CA GLU A 67 -11.09 -13.62 16.22
C GLU A 67 -11.64 -12.21 15.99
N ALA A 68 -12.47 -11.75 16.94
CA ALA A 68 -13.06 -10.43 16.90
C ALA A 68 -11.99 -9.34 17.14
N VAL A 69 -11.77 -8.45 16.18
CA VAL A 69 -10.93 -7.28 16.43
C VAL A 69 -11.76 -6.22 17.16
N VAL A 70 -11.52 -6.06 18.47
CA VAL A 70 -12.11 -4.97 19.25
C VAL A 70 -11.37 -3.69 18.89
N LYS A 71 -12.04 -2.76 18.18
CA LYS A 71 -11.53 -1.38 18.08
C LYS A 71 -11.59 -0.76 19.48
N ALA A 72 -10.44 -0.36 20.00
CA ALA A 72 -10.38 0.50 21.19
C ALA A 72 -11.31 1.71 20.97
N ARG A 73 -12.29 1.86 21.87
CA ARG A 73 -13.17 3.03 21.91
C ARG A 73 -12.30 4.24 22.23
N ALA A 74 -12.51 5.32 21.48
CA ALA A 74 -12.00 6.64 21.85
C ALA A 74 -12.57 7.00 23.22
N GLY A 75 -11.72 6.91 24.24
CA GLY A 75 -12.04 7.27 25.62
C GLY A 75 -12.13 8.78 25.80
N GLU A 76 -12.95 9.14 26.79
CA GLU A 76 -13.24 10.45 27.38
C GLU A 76 -12.43 11.68 26.95
N GLN A 77 -13.20 12.75 26.69
CA GLN A 77 -12.74 14.12 26.81
C GLN A 77 -12.48 14.48 28.28
N PRO A 78 -11.44 15.27 28.59
CA PRO A 78 -11.52 16.21 29.69
C PRO A 78 -12.05 17.56 29.18
N GLU A 79 -13.09 18.05 29.84
CA GLU A 79 -13.61 19.40 29.71
C GLU A 79 -12.54 20.44 30.10
N GLY A 80 -12.48 21.55 29.36
CA GLY A 80 -11.56 22.63 29.71
C GLY A 80 -11.41 23.74 28.66
N GLY A 81 -12.46 24.54 28.49
CA GLY A 81 -12.30 26.00 28.47
C GLY A 81 -11.96 26.73 27.15
N ALA A 82 -12.91 27.60 26.78
CA ALA A 82 -12.78 28.88 26.08
C ALA A 82 -12.83 28.92 24.54
N ALA A 83 -13.78 29.72 24.07
CA ALA A 83 -14.16 29.95 22.69
C ALA A 83 -13.57 31.25 22.11
N ALA A 84 -13.41 31.22 20.77
CA ALA A 84 -13.51 32.31 19.78
C ALA A 84 -12.34 33.32 19.65
N PRO A 85 -12.19 34.04 18.49
CA PRO A 85 -12.98 34.02 17.25
C PRO A 85 -12.16 33.81 15.95
N ALA A 86 -12.87 33.64 14.84
CA ALA A 86 -12.34 33.71 13.47
C ALA A 86 -11.87 35.13 13.10
N PRO A 87 -11.02 35.26 12.07
CA PRO A 87 -11.44 36.13 10.98
C PRO A 87 -11.21 35.55 9.57
N ALA A 88 -12.04 36.07 8.66
CA ALA A 88 -12.06 35.82 7.24
C ALA A 88 -10.81 36.34 6.52
N GLY A 89 -10.43 35.67 5.43
CA GLY A 89 -9.36 36.10 4.54
C GLY A 89 -9.25 35.22 3.29
N ARG A 90 -10.17 35.40 2.35
CA ARG A 90 -10.17 34.76 1.04
C ARG A 90 -9.02 35.34 0.20
N ALA A 91 -8.01 34.52 -0.11
CA ALA A 91 -7.06 34.80 -1.19
C ALA A 91 -6.97 33.56 -2.10
N GLN A 92 -7.50 33.72 -3.31
CA GLN A 92 -7.46 32.73 -4.38
C GLN A 92 -6.00 32.52 -4.80
N ARG A 93 -5.51 31.27 -4.77
CA ARG A 93 -4.35 30.86 -5.57
C ARG A 93 -4.68 29.57 -6.31
N LYS A 94 -4.50 29.65 -7.63
CA LYS A 94 -4.81 28.64 -8.64
C LYS A 94 -4.32 27.25 -8.25
N ALA A 95 -5.19 26.26 -8.44
CA ALA A 95 -4.86 24.85 -8.44
C ALA A 95 -3.83 24.51 -9.52
N PRO A 96 -2.91 23.55 -9.30
CA PRO A 96 -2.51 22.64 -10.34
C PRO A 96 -3.53 21.48 -10.41
N ALA A 97 -3.87 21.13 -11.64
CA ALA A 97 -4.96 20.25 -12.01
C ALA A 97 -4.78 18.80 -11.56
N ARG A 98 -5.93 18.18 -11.26
CA ARG A 98 -6.31 16.77 -11.44
C ARG A 98 -5.19 15.72 -11.30
N GLY A 99 -5.22 15.01 -10.17
CA GLY A 99 -4.75 13.63 -10.09
C GLY A 99 -5.68 12.73 -10.90
N GLU A 100 -5.44 12.64 -12.21
CA GLU A 100 -5.98 11.58 -13.04
C GLU A 100 -5.14 10.32 -12.82
N SER A 101 -5.78 9.30 -12.27
CA SER A 101 -5.36 7.91 -12.32
C SER A 101 -5.44 7.45 -13.78
N GLY A 102 -4.45 7.85 -14.58
CA GLY A 102 -4.28 7.42 -15.96
C GLY A 102 -2.78 7.33 -16.23
N ALA A 103 -2.33 6.20 -16.74
CA ALA A 103 -0.93 5.90 -17.05
C ALA A 103 -0.35 6.95 -18.01
N ALA A 104 0.17 8.05 -17.47
CA ALA A 104 0.95 8.99 -18.25
C ALA A 104 2.14 8.22 -18.86
N PRO A 105 2.40 8.35 -20.17
CA PRO A 105 3.44 7.59 -20.84
C PRO A 105 4.75 7.70 -20.07
N VAL A 106 5.46 6.58 -19.97
CA VAL A 106 6.80 6.54 -19.38
C VAL A 106 7.68 7.48 -20.20
N PRO A 107 8.34 8.49 -19.59
CA PRO A 107 9.23 9.37 -20.33
C PRO A 107 10.33 8.56 -21.02
N GLU A 108 10.73 8.99 -22.22
CA GLU A 108 11.87 8.39 -22.90
C GLU A 108 13.13 8.48 -22.03
N GLY A 109 13.90 7.39 -21.97
CA GLY A 109 15.09 7.28 -21.11
C GLY A 109 14.81 7.17 -19.60
N ALA A 110 13.54 7.06 -19.18
CA ALA A 110 13.20 6.87 -17.78
C ALA A 110 13.64 5.51 -17.25
N VAL A 111 14.08 5.50 -15.99
CA VAL A 111 14.31 4.29 -15.23
C VAL A 111 12.97 3.81 -14.67
N ILE A 112 12.60 2.57 -14.97
CA ILE A 112 11.39 1.95 -14.43
C ILE A 112 11.76 1.11 -13.22
N VAL A 113 11.07 1.34 -12.12
CA VAL A 113 11.29 0.64 -10.86
C VAL A 113 10.01 -0.02 -10.41
N TYR A 114 10.13 -1.23 -9.84
CA TYR A 114 9.11 -1.90 -9.03
C TYR A 114 9.71 -2.17 -7.66
N ALA A 115 9.02 -1.76 -6.60
CA ALA A 115 9.51 -1.85 -5.23
C ALA A 115 8.42 -2.42 -4.31
N ASP A 116 8.79 -3.44 -3.55
CA ASP A 116 7.90 -4.11 -2.61
C ASP A 116 8.64 -4.54 -1.32
N GLY A 117 7.90 -4.72 -0.24
CA GLY A 117 8.37 -5.14 1.07
C GLY A 117 7.56 -6.29 1.65
N ALA A 118 8.24 -7.24 2.27
CA ALA A 118 7.64 -8.39 2.92
C ALA A 118 8.07 -8.49 4.39
N CYS A 119 7.16 -8.95 5.24
CA CYS A 119 7.40 -9.11 6.66
C CYS A 119 6.64 -10.34 7.18
N SER A 120 7.35 -11.27 7.83
CA SER A 120 6.77 -12.48 8.40
C SER A 120 6.48 -12.28 9.88
N GLY A 121 5.21 -12.00 10.21
CA GLY A 121 4.82 -11.47 11.52
C GLY A 121 5.13 -9.97 11.58
N ASN A 122 4.21 -9.12 12.02
CA ASN A 122 4.34 -7.67 11.92
C ASN A 122 4.26 -7.01 13.31
N PRO A 123 5.40 -6.67 13.96
CA PRO A 123 6.78 -6.77 13.47
C PRO A 123 7.35 -8.21 13.46
N GLY A 124 8.39 -8.44 12.66
CA GLY A 124 9.04 -9.74 12.46
C GLY A 124 10.13 -9.69 11.39
N PRO A 125 10.73 -10.84 11.02
CA PRO A 125 11.71 -10.92 9.93
C PRO A 125 11.17 -10.24 8.66
N ALA A 126 11.90 -9.26 8.16
CA ALA A 126 11.48 -8.38 7.08
C ALA A 126 12.54 -8.29 5.99
N GLY A 127 12.10 -8.08 4.76
CA GLY A 127 12.96 -7.93 3.60
C GLY A 127 12.26 -7.12 2.51
N LEU A 128 13.06 -6.59 1.60
CA LEU A 128 12.59 -5.81 0.46
C LEU A 128 13.04 -6.44 -0.85
N GLY A 129 12.32 -6.09 -1.91
CA GLY A 129 12.63 -6.44 -3.28
C GLY A 129 12.48 -5.22 -4.18
N VAL A 130 13.46 -5.03 -5.06
CA VAL A 130 13.47 -3.96 -6.05
C VAL A 130 13.86 -4.54 -7.41
N VAL A 131 13.08 -4.23 -8.44
CA VAL A 131 13.39 -4.52 -9.83
C VAL A 131 13.52 -3.22 -10.60
N ILE A 132 14.65 -3.00 -11.26
CA ILE A 132 14.96 -1.79 -12.01
C ILE A 132 15.18 -2.17 -13.48
N ILE A 133 14.49 -1.50 -14.39
CA ILE A 133 14.68 -1.58 -15.83
C ILE A 133 15.27 -0.26 -16.32
N ASP A 134 16.44 -0.35 -16.92
CA ASP A 134 17.25 0.80 -17.33
C ASP A 134 17.92 0.52 -18.68
N GLY A 135 17.42 1.12 -19.77
CA GLY A 135 18.07 1.04 -21.08
C GLY A 135 18.31 -0.40 -21.59
N GLY A 136 17.41 -1.34 -21.26
CA GLY A 136 17.54 -2.76 -21.60
C GLY A 136 18.21 -3.62 -20.54
N ARG A 137 18.93 -3.03 -19.58
CA ARG A 137 19.47 -3.72 -18.41
C ARG A 137 18.36 -3.93 -17.36
N ARG A 138 18.37 -5.08 -16.70
CA ARG A 138 17.55 -5.35 -15.50
C ARG A 138 18.43 -5.50 -14.27
N ILE A 139 18.10 -4.82 -13.19
CA ILE A 139 18.73 -5.00 -11.88
C ILE A 139 17.67 -5.55 -10.94
N GLU A 140 18.01 -6.62 -10.23
CA GLU A 140 17.19 -7.18 -9.16
C GLU A 140 17.96 -7.04 -7.85
N ARG A 141 17.34 -6.43 -6.85
CA ARG A 141 17.89 -6.28 -5.51
C ARG A 141 16.92 -6.89 -4.51
N SER A 142 17.45 -7.71 -3.61
CA SER A 142 16.76 -8.19 -2.43
C SER A 142 17.61 -7.84 -1.20
N GLU A 143 16.99 -7.40 -0.12
CA GLU A 143 17.72 -7.03 1.10
C GLU A 143 16.96 -7.52 2.33
N PHE A 144 17.65 -8.28 3.19
CA PHE A 144 17.11 -8.70 4.48
C PHE A 144 17.36 -7.60 5.52
N LEU A 145 16.29 -7.16 6.18
CA LEU A 145 16.30 -6.02 7.10
C LEU A 145 16.36 -6.42 8.58
N GLY A 146 16.49 -7.72 8.88
CA GLY A 146 16.34 -8.22 10.24
C GLY A 146 14.88 -8.17 10.68
N THR A 147 14.62 -7.70 11.90
CA THR A 147 13.26 -7.56 12.44
C THR A 147 12.74 -6.14 12.18
N ALA A 148 11.70 -6.01 11.35
CA ALA A 148 11.05 -4.74 11.07
C ALA A 148 9.54 -4.91 10.86
N THR A 149 8.85 -3.86 10.44
CA THR A 149 7.42 -3.93 10.03
C THR A 149 7.31 -3.95 8.51
N ASN A 150 6.16 -4.37 7.98
CA ASN A 150 5.92 -4.32 6.53
C ASN A 150 6.09 -2.90 5.96
N ASN A 151 5.57 -1.90 6.68
CA ASN A 151 5.68 -0.50 6.25
C ASN A 151 7.14 -0.03 6.17
N ILE A 152 8.00 -0.48 7.10
CA ILE A 152 9.43 -0.17 7.03
C ILE A 152 10.04 -0.83 5.80
N ALA A 153 9.71 -2.09 5.52
CA ALA A 153 10.21 -2.81 4.36
C ALA A 153 9.81 -2.13 3.03
N GLU A 154 8.52 -1.81 2.86
CA GLU A 154 8.00 -1.12 1.66
C GLU A 154 8.64 0.26 1.45
N LEU A 155 8.72 1.08 2.50
CA LEU A 155 9.36 2.39 2.43
C LEU A 155 10.84 2.28 2.10
N THR A 156 11.54 1.33 2.73
CA THR A 156 12.97 1.09 2.48
C THR A 156 13.20 0.61 1.05
N ALA A 157 12.31 -0.20 0.48
CA ALA A 157 12.38 -0.64 -0.92
C ALA A 157 12.39 0.55 -1.89
N ILE A 158 11.51 1.53 -1.66
CA ILE A 158 11.46 2.78 -2.45
C ILE A 158 12.77 3.55 -2.27
N LEU A 159 13.28 3.68 -1.05
CA LEU A 159 14.52 4.40 -0.79
C LEU A 159 15.71 3.75 -1.51
N ARG A 160 15.85 2.42 -1.40
CA ARG A 160 16.89 1.66 -2.11
C ARG A 160 16.82 1.86 -3.61
N SER A 161 15.62 1.91 -4.18
CA SER A 161 15.49 2.15 -5.62
C SER A 161 15.99 3.52 -6.07
N LEU A 162 15.83 4.55 -5.23
CA LEU A 162 16.36 5.89 -5.52
C LEU A 162 17.89 5.93 -5.40
N GLU A 163 18.46 5.17 -4.46
CA GLU A 163 19.91 5.03 -4.27
C GLU A 163 20.61 4.31 -5.42
N GLU A 164 19.91 3.44 -6.16
CA GLU A 164 20.46 2.71 -7.32
C GLU A 164 20.51 3.56 -8.59
N VAL A 165 19.88 4.73 -8.61
CA VAL A 165 19.91 5.66 -9.74
C VAL A 165 20.81 6.84 -9.41
N ASP A 166 22.04 6.80 -9.95
CA ASP A 166 23.12 7.74 -9.66
C ASP A 166 22.84 9.16 -10.17
N GLU A 167 22.06 9.31 -11.25
CA GLU A 167 21.78 10.59 -11.90
C GLU A 167 20.50 11.25 -11.35
N PRO A 168 20.58 12.33 -10.54
CA PRO A 168 19.40 12.90 -9.87
C PRO A 168 18.40 13.57 -10.84
N GLY A 169 18.88 14.03 -12.00
CA GLY A 169 18.06 14.66 -13.03
C GLY A 169 17.33 13.67 -13.94
N ARG A 170 17.64 12.37 -13.83
CA ARG A 170 17.07 11.34 -14.70
C ARG A 170 15.62 11.03 -14.30
N PRO A 171 14.68 10.87 -15.26
CA PRO A 171 13.32 10.47 -14.93
C PRO A 171 13.27 9.07 -14.31
N ILE A 172 12.54 8.91 -13.21
CA ILE A 172 12.36 7.63 -12.52
C ILE A 172 10.87 7.43 -12.27
N VAL A 173 10.35 6.25 -12.61
CA VAL A 173 8.96 5.86 -12.35
C VAL A 173 8.94 4.66 -11.41
N ILE A 174 8.56 4.88 -10.16
CA ILE A 174 8.56 3.87 -9.11
C ILE A 174 7.15 3.32 -8.93
N HIS A 175 6.97 2.05 -9.24
CA HIS A 175 5.73 1.31 -9.03
C HIS A 175 5.76 0.62 -7.68
N THR A 176 4.68 0.76 -6.92
CA THR A 176 4.49 0.08 -5.63
C THR A 176 3.00 -0.13 -5.39
N ASP A 177 2.64 -1.23 -4.74
CA ASP A 177 1.29 -1.50 -4.26
C ASP A 177 1.06 -1.04 -2.81
N SER A 178 2.08 -0.43 -2.19
CA SER A 178 1.99 0.16 -0.86
C SER A 178 1.12 1.42 -0.86
N GLN A 179 -0.15 1.26 -0.48
CA GLN A 179 -1.05 2.39 -0.25
C GLN A 179 -0.53 3.33 0.85
N TYR A 180 0.17 2.78 1.86
CA TYR A 180 0.75 3.57 2.92
C TYR A 180 1.86 4.48 2.39
N SER A 181 2.80 3.95 1.61
CA SER A 181 3.88 4.72 1.01
C SER A 181 3.35 5.83 0.10
N ILE A 182 2.39 5.51 -0.78
CA ILE A 182 1.71 6.51 -1.62
C ILE A 182 1.01 7.57 -0.75
N GLY A 183 0.35 7.15 0.32
CA GLY A 183 -0.33 8.02 1.26
C GLY A 183 0.60 9.08 1.89
N VAL A 184 1.72 8.63 2.46
CA VAL A 184 2.65 9.50 3.19
C VAL A 184 3.57 10.30 2.26
N LEU A 185 3.88 9.79 1.06
CA LEU A 185 4.80 10.45 0.13
C LEU A 185 4.10 11.38 -0.88
N GLN A 186 2.88 11.04 -1.34
CA GLN A 186 2.17 11.82 -2.37
C GLN A 186 0.87 12.45 -1.88
N LYS A 187 0.11 11.79 -1.01
CA LYS A 187 -1.23 12.25 -0.59
C LYS A 187 -1.23 13.12 0.67
N GLY A 188 -0.05 13.53 1.15
CA GLY A 188 0.08 14.42 2.31
C GLY A 188 -0.35 13.80 3.64
N TRP A 189 -0.41 12.46 3.75
CA TRP A 189 -0.75 11.82 5.02
C TRP A 189 0.33 12.12 6.07
N LYS A 190 -0.11 12.39 7.30
CA LYS A 190 0.79 12.58 8.44
C LYS A 190 1.38 11.22 8.84
N ALA A 191 2.70 11.14 8.88
CA ALA A 191 3.42 9.98 9.41
C ALA A 191 3.14 9.86 10.91
N LYS A 192 2.57 8.72 11.34
CA LYS A 192 2.36 8.40 12.76
C LYS A 192 3.50 7.57 13.37
N ALA A 193 4.29 6.92 12.51
CA ALA A 193 5.45 6.10 12.83
C ALA A 193 6.45 6.21 11.67
N ASN A 194 7.69 5.75 11.88
CA ASN A 194 8.76 5.76 10.88
C ASN A 194 9.06 7.17 10.32
N THR A 195 8.94 8.20 11.16
CA THR A 195 9.04 9.61 10.77
C THR A 195 10.38 9.96 10.15
N GLU A 196 11.48 9.43 10.71
CA GLU A 196 12.83 9.63 10.19
C GLU A 196 13.01 9.03 8.80
N LEU A 197 12.59 7.77 8.60
CA LEU A 197 12.64 7.10 7.29
C LEU A 197 11.82 7.87 6.24
N ILE A 198 10.63 8.34 6.61
CA ILE A 198 9.76 9.13 5.72
C ILE A 198 10.39 10.49 5.40
N ALA A 199 11.06 11.13 6.37
CA ALA A 199 11.78 12.38 6.15
C ALA A 199 12.94 12.18 5.17
N SER A 200 13.75 11.13 5.33
CA SER A 200 14.83 10.77 4.41
C SER A 200 14.31 10.49 3.01
N LEU A 201 13.23 9.72 2.87
CA LEU A 201 12.57 9.47 1.58
C LEU A 201 12.07 10.75 0.90
N ARG A 202 11.43 11.65 1.65
CA ARG A 202 10.98 12.93 1.12
C ARG A 202 12.17 13.78 0.65
N GLY A 203 13.27 13.79 1.39
CA GLY A 203 14.51 14.44 0.96
C GLY A 203 15.07 13.84 -0.33
N ALA A 204 15.14 12.51 -0.41
CA ALA A 204 15.64 11.79 -1.59
C ALA A 204 14.77 12.04 -2.85
N LEU A 205 13.44 12.10 -2.67
CA LEU A 205 12.50 12.46 -3.74
C LEU A 205 12.60 13.93 -4.13
N ALA A 206 12.76 14.85 -3.16
CA ALA A 206 12.91 16.27 -3.43
C ALA A 206 14.20 16.57 -4.22
N ALA A 207 15.26 15.80 -3.99
CA ALA A 207 16.50 15.88 -4.77
C ALA A 207 16.37 15.33 -6.20
N ARG A 208 15.25 14.67 -6.54
CA ARG A 208 14.98 14.03 -7.84
C ARG A 208 13.66 14.55 -8.41
N PRO A 209 13.63 15.76 -8.99
CA PRO A 209 12.40 16.43 -9.41
C PRO A 209 11.63 15.70 -10.52
N ARG A 210 12.27 14.73 -11.20
CA ARG A 210 11.66 13.88 -12.23
C ARG A 210 11.32 12.47 -11.74
N ALA A 211 11.43 12.21 -10.42
CA ALA A 211 10.96 10.97 -9.82
C ALA A 211 9.45 11.06 -9.54
N ARG A 212 8.71 10.01 -9.88
CA ARG A 212 7.29 9.89 -9.56
C ARG A 212 6.96 8.49 -9.05
N LEU A 213 6.05 8.40 -8.08
CA LEU A 213 5.50 7.13 -7.61
C LEU A 213 4.18 6.87 -8.34
N VAL A 214 3.97 5.60 -8.69
CA VAL A 214 2.77 5.08 -9.35
C VAL A 214 2.24 3.94 -8.51
N TYR A 215 0.98 4.05 -8.09
CA TYR A 215 0.30 2.95 -7.42
C TYR A 215 -0.03 1.86 -8.44
N VAL A 216 0.33 0.62 -8.13
CA VAL A 216 -0.13 -0.56 -8.86
C VAL A 216 -0.97 -1.44 -7.93
N PRO A 217 -2.04 -2.08 -8.42
CA PRO A 217 -2.73 -3.07 -7.62
C PRO A 217 -1.83 -4.29 -7.36
N GLY A 218 -1.68 -4.69 -6.10
CA GLY A 218 -0.93 -5.89 -5.74
C GLY A 218 -1.61 -7.15 -6.27
N HIS A 219 -0.80 -8.15 -6.66
CA HIS A 219 -1.26 -9.45 -7.19
C HIS A 219 -2.24 -9.37 -8.38
N ALA A 220 -2.12 -8.32 -9.20
CA ALA A 220 -2.97 -8.11 -10.36
C ALA A 220 -2.31 -8.53 -11.69
N GLY A 221 -1.32 -9.43 -11.67
CA GLY A 221 -0.63 -9.89 -12.88
C GLY A 221 0.46 -8.94 -13.38
N VAL A 222 0.89 -7.96 -12.57
CA VAL A 222 2.01 -7.08 -12.90
C VAL A 222 3.31 -7.83 -12.63
N LEU A 223 3.81 -8.53 -13.64
CA LEU A 223 4.94 -9.47 -13.53
C LEU A 223 6.15 -8.92 -12.77
N LEU A 224 6.53 -7.66 -13.01
CA LEU A 224 7.70 -7.05 -12.34
C LEU A 224 7.42 -6.65 -10.89
N ASN A 225 6.16 -6.35 -10.53
CA ASN A 225 5.77 -6.15 -9.13
C ASN A 225 5.76 -7.49 -8.39
N GLU A 226 5.22 -8.54 -9.01
CA GLU A 226 5.25 -9.90 -8.46
C GLU A 226 6.69 -10.42 -8.30
N ARG A 227 7.59 -10.02 -9.20
CA ARG A 227 9.03 -10.29 -9.04
C ARG A 227 9.63 -9.55 -7.85
N ALA A 228 9.27 -8.28 -7.63
CA ALA A 228 9.71 -7.53 -6.45
C ALA A 228 9.20 -8.17 -5.15
N ASP A 229 7.92 -8.57 -5.08
CA ASP A 229 7.33 -9.32 -3.97
C ASP A 229 8.09 -10.63 -3.70
N ALA A 230 8.39 -11.39 -4.77
CA ALA A 230 9.14 -12.64 -4.66
C ALA A 230 10.55 -12.42 -4.11
N LEU A 231 11.25 -11.37 -4.56
CA LEU A 231 12.58 -10.98 -4.06
C LEU A 231 12.53 -10.60 -2.57
N ALA A 232 11.50 -9.86 -2.15
CA ALA A 232 11.32 -9.48 -0.75
C ALA A 232 11.13 -10.71 0.16
N ARG A 233 10.27 -11.65 -0.27
CA ARG A 233 10.03 -12.91 0.45
C ARG A 233 11.26 -13.82 0.47
N GLU A 234 12.01 -13.85 -0.63
CA GLU A 234 13.28 -14.56 -0.72
C GLU A 234 14.31 -14.02 0.29
N ALA A 235 14.47 -12.70 0.39
CA ALA A 235 15.32 -12.08 1.40
C ALA A 235 14.92 -12.46 2.83
N VAL A 236 13.61 -12.49 3.14
CA VAL A 236 13.11 -12.93 4.45
C VAL A 236 13.43 -14.39 4.72
N ARG A 237 13.15 -15.27 3.75
CA ARG A 237 13.33 -16.72 3.86
C ARG A 237 14.80 -17.10 4.05
N GLU A 238 15.67 -16.48 3.26
CA GLU A 238 17.09 -16.82 3.22
C GLU A 238 17.94 -15.97 4.17
N ARG A 239 17.34 -14.92 4.75
CA ARG A 239 18.02 -13.96 5.63
C ARG A 239 19.30 -13.39 5.01
N ALA A 240 19.24 -13.16 3.70
CA ALA A 240 20.36 -12.72 2.89
C ALA A 240 19.95 -11.56 1.98
N SER A 241 20.94 -10.74 1.64
CA SER A 241 20.79 -9.64 0.70
C SER A 241 21.55 -9.97 -0.58
N ARG A 242 20.92 -9.75 -1.74
CA ARG A 242 21.52 -10.00 -3.05
C ARG A 242 21.23 -8.86 -4.01
N ARG A 243 22.15 -8.66 -4.95
CA ARG A 243 21.99 -7.73 -6.05
C ARG A 243 22.52 -8.39 -7.31
N THR A 244 21.64 -8.56 -8.30
CA THR A 244 21.95 -9.23 -9.56
C THR A 244 21.66 -8.28 -10.70
N VAL A 245 22.63 -8.15 -11.60
CA VAL A 245 22.51 -7.33 -12.81
C VAL A 245 22.43 -8.27 -14.01
N TYR A 246 21.33 -8.18 -14.75
CA TYR A 246 21.13 -8.87 -16.01
C TYR A 246 21.41 -7.87 -17.15
N PRO A 247 22.46 -8.09 -17.95
CA PRO A 247 22.73 -7.24 -19.11
C PRO A 247 21.57 -7.36 -20.11
N GLY A 248 21.26 -6.26 -20.79
CA GLY A 248 20.31 -6.30 -21.90
C GLY A 248 20.89 -7.10 -23.07
N SER A 249 20.03 -7.82 -23.78
CA SER A 249 20.38 -8.38 -25.09
C SER A 249 20.66 -7.21 -26.03
N GLY A 250 21.94 -6.97 -26.33
CA GLY A 250 22.37 -5.98 -27.33
C GLY A 250 22.05 -6.42 -28.75
#